data_AF-A0A926PM92-F1
#
_entry.id   AF-A0A926PM92-F1
#
_cell.length_a   1.000
_cell.length_b   1.000
_cell.length_c   1.000
_cell.angle_alpha   90.00
_cell.angle_beta   90.00
_cell.angle_gamma   90.00
#
_symmetry.space_group_name_H-M   'P 1'
#
loop_
_entity.id
_entity.type
_entity.pdbx_description
1 polymer ?
#
loop_
_entity_poly.entity_id
_entity_poly.type
_entity_poly.pdbx_seq_one_letter_code
_entity_poly.pdbx_strand_id
1 'polypeptide(L)'
;MTKHYILQLDPSAKYEWDRCSLRDPITADRPGFAELIAQAVGEQPGSYLVSVKIEVQVLEQAAPQSQHETQLPPISELPTHVPVLQGMVA
;
A
#
# COMPACT_ATOMS: atom_id res chain seq x y z
N MET A 1 25.21 6.16 -0.49
CA MET A 1 24.55 4.85 -0.23
C MET A 1 23.45 4.67 -1.25
N THR A 2 23.33 3.46 -1.82
CA THR A 2 22.24 3.11 -2.74
C THR A 2 21.04 2.65 -1.91
N LYS A 3 19.88 3.29 -2.09
CA LYS A 3 18.61 2.81 -1.51
C LYS A 3 17.91 1.90 -2.51
N HIS A 4 17.39 0.77 -2.04
CA HIS A 4 16.63 -0.17 -2.85
C HIS A 4 15.14 0.00 -2.54
N TYR A 5 14.32 -0.20 -3.57
CA TYR A 5 12.87 -0.09 -3.47
C TYR A 5 12.21 -1.24 -4.22
N ILE A 6 11.06 -1.67 -3.73
CA ILE A 6 10.17 -2.55 -4.47
C ILE A 6 9.31 -1.68 -5.37
N LEU A 7 9.42 -1.89 -6.68
CA LEU A 7 8.56 -1.27 -7.68
C LEU A 7 7.38 -2.19 -7.97
N GLN A 8 6.17 -1.66 -7.79
CA GLN A 8 4.94 -2.33 -8.18
C GLN A 8 4.27 -1.54 -9.30
N LEU A 9 4.01 -2.23 -10.41
CA LEU A 9 3.30 -1.71 -11.57
C LEU A 9 1.97 -2.44 -11.67
N ASP A 10 0.87 -1.69 -11.57
CA ASP A 10 -0.48 -2.18 -11.82
C ASP A 10 -1.17 -1.28 -12.85
N PRO A 11 -1.06 -1.60 -14.15
CA PRO A 11 -1.69 -0.80 -15.20
C PRO A 11 -3.21 -0.69 -15.06
N SER A 12 -3.84 -1.61 -14.33
CA SER A 12 -5.29 -1.71 -14.11
C SER A 12 -5.79 -1.00 -12.86
N ALA A 13 -4.90 -0.44 -12.04
CA ALA A 13 -5.28 0.22 -10.80
C ALA A 13 -6.22 1.42 -11.07
N LYS A 14 -7.22 1.55 -10.19
CA LYS A 14 -8.26 2.59 -10.27
C LYS A 14 -7.69 4.01 -10.17
N TYR A 15 -6.65 4.20 -9.38
CA TYR A 15 -6.03 5.50 -9.14
C TYR A 15 -4.63 5.54 -9.74
N GLU A 16 -4.25 6.67 -10.34
CA GLU A 16 -2.95 6.81 -11.02
C GLU A 16 -1.76 6.59 -10.08
N TRP A 17 -1.86 7.03 -8.82
CA TRP A 17 -0.82 6.86 -7.81
C TRP A 17 -0.62 5.42 -7.33
N ASP A 18 -1.51 4.50 -7.72
CA ASP A 18 -1.41 3.07 -7.45
C ASP A 18 -0.92 2.28 -8.67
N ARG A 19 -0.92 2.90 -9.87
CA ARG A 19 -0.44 2.24 -11.10
C ARG A 19 1.07 2.03 -11.12
N CYS A 20 1.81 2.90 -10.44
CA CYS A 20 3.25 2.82 -10.25
C CYS A 20 3.57 3.27 -8.83
N SER A 21 3.96 2.34 -7.97
CA SER A 21 4.32 2.64 -6.59
C SER A 21 5.69 2.06 -6.24
N LEU A 22 6.46 2.84 -5.49
CA LEU A 22 7.72 2.43 -4.90
C LEU A 22 7.52 2.26 -3.40
N ARG A 23 8.09 1.20 -2.84
CA ARG A 23 8.01 0.89 -1.41
C ARG A 23 9.37 0.50 -0.87
N ASP A 24 9.63 0.86 0.38
CA ASP A 24 10.79 0.37 1.11
C ASP A 24 10.66 -1.15 1.32
N PRO A 25 11.72 -1.93 1.04
CA PRO A 25 11.64 -3.39 1.08
C PRO A 25 11.46 -3.97 2.49
N ILE A 26 11.71 -3.17 3.55
CA ILE A 26 11.63 -3.62 4.95
C ILE A 26 10.35 -3.08 5.60
N THR A 27 10.08 -1.79 5.45
CA THR A 27 8.97 -1.10 6.11
C THR A 27 7.69 -1.07 5.27
N ALA A 28 7.77 -1.38 3.96
CA ALA A 28 6.68 -1.28 2.99
C ALA A 28 6.12 0.15 2.78
N ASP A 29 6.72 1.15 3.42
CA ASP A 29 6.37 2.56 3.34
C ASP A 29 6.75 3.17 1.99
N ARG A 30 6.04 4.23 1.59
CA ARG A 30 6.38 4.99 0.39
C ARG A 30 7.65 5.82 0.67
N PRO A 31 8.60 5.90 -0.28
CA PRO A 31 9.77 6.75 -0.12
C PRO A 31 9.40 8.23 -0.02
N GLY A 32 9.96 8.91 0.98
CA GLY A 32 9.88 10.37 1.14
C GLY A 32 10.76 11.12 0.13
N PHE A 33 10.43 11.07 -1.17
CA PHE A 33 11.22 11.76 -2.20
C PHE A 33 11.33 13.26 -1.97
N ALA A 34 10.26 13.89 -1.46
CA ALA A 34 10.28 15.31 -1.14
C ALA A 34 11.35 15.64 -0.09
N GLU A 35 11.47 14.83 0.96
CA GLU A 35 12.50 14.98 2.00
C GLU A 35 13.89 14.75 1.43
N LEU A 36 14.08 13.74 0.57
CA LEU A 36 15.36 13.47 -0.09
C LEU A 36 15.80 14.63 -0.99
N ILE A 37 14.86 15.22 -1.74
CA ILE A 37 15.14 16.38 -2.60
C ILE A 37 15.43 17.61 -1.74
N ALA A 38 14.64 17.86 -0.69
CA ALA A 38 14.85 18.97 0.23
C ALA A 38 16.23 18.88 0.89
N GLN A 39 16.62 17.69 1.35
CA GLN A 39 17.94 17.44 1.93
C GLN A 39 19.06 17.64 0.91
N ALA A 40 18.85 17.25 -0.36
CA ALA A 40 19.83 17.46 -1.43
C ALA A 40 20.07 18.94 -1.75
N VAL A 41 19.07 19.81 -1.56
CA VAL A 41 19.20 21.27 -1.72
C VAL A 41 19.55 22.00 -0.41
N GLY A 42 19.81 21.27 0.68
CA GLY A 42 20.23 21.82 1.97
C GLY A 42 19.10 22.39 2.83
N GLU A 43 17.84 22.02 2.56
CA GLU A 43 16.64 22.37 3.34
C GLU A 43 16.39 23.88 3.50
N GLN A 44 17.03 24.71 2.70
CA GLN A 44 16.89 26.16 2.78
C GLN A 44 15.56 26.61 2.12
N PRO A 45 14.84 27.57 2.71
CA PRO A 45 13.60 28.09 2.13
C PRO A 45 13.88 28.83 0.81
N GLY A 46 13.03 28.64 -0.19
CA GLY A 46 13.14 29.31 -1.47
C GLY A 46 12.58 28.51 -2.63
N SER A 47 12.74 29.03 -3.85
CA SER A 47 12.40 28.33 -5.10
C SER A 47 13.67 27.92 -5.82
N TYR A 48 13.73 26.66 -6.24
CA TYR A 48 14.89 26.08 -6.90
C TYR A 48 14.48 25.55 -8.27
N LEU A 49 15.30 25.84 -9.28
CA LEU A 49 15.30 25.05 -10.51
C LEU A 49 16.25 23.88 -10.29
N VAL A 50 15.73 22.66 -10.30
CA VAL A 50 16.51 21.44 -10.06
C VAL A 50 16.48 20.53 -11.28
N SER A 51 17.62 19.90 -11.56
CA SER A 51 17.71 18.80 -12.51
C SER A 51 17.62 17.49 -11.75
N VAL A 52 16.61 16.67 -12.05
CA VAL A 52 16.40 15.36 -11.40
C VAL A 52 16.73 14.26 -12.40
N LYS A 53 17.69 13.40 -12.06
CA LYS A 53 18.01 12.18 -12.82
C LYS A 53 17.54 10.98 -12.01
N ILE A 54 16.65 10.17 -12.59
CA ILE A 54 16.21 8.89 -12.01
C ILE A 54 16.81 7.78 -12.85
N GLU A 55 17.55 6.87 -12.21
CA GLU A 55 18.15 5.70 -12.83
C GLU A 55 17.63 4.46 -12.12
N VAL A 56 17.01 3.54 -12.88
CA VAL A 56 16.38 2.33 -12.32
C VAL A 56 17.17 1.13 -12.81
N GLN A 57 17.72 0.37 -11.86
CA GLN A 57 18.36 -0.92 -12.11
C GLN A 57 17.46 -2.02 -11.55
N VAL A 58 16.94 -2.89 -12.42
CA VAL A 58 16.15 -4.05 -11.98
C VAL A 58 17.10 -5.09 -11.41
N LEU A 59 16.94 -5.38 -10.11
CA LEU A 59 17.74 -6.41 -9.43
C LEU A 59 17.07 -7.78 -9.53
N GLU A 60 15.75 -7.83 -9.37
CA GLU A 60 14.95 -9.05 -9.43
C GLU A 60 13.53 -8.72 -9.91
N GLN A 61 12.87 -9.67 -10.57
CA GLN A 61 11.45 -9.57 -10.95
C GLN A 61 10.69 -10.77 -10.38
N ALA A 62 9.78 -10.50 -9.45
CA ALA A 62 8.87 -11.52 -8.92
C ALA A 62 7.80 -11.89 -9.96
N ALA A 63 7.33 -13.13 -9.90
CA ALA A 63 6.18 -13.55 -10.70
C ALA A 63 4.95 -12.70 -10.32
N PRO A 64 4.05 -12.38 -11.29
CA PRO A 64 2.83 -11.66 -11.00
C PRO A 64 2.04 -12.41 -9.91
N GLN A 65 1.80 -11.77 -8.78
CA GLN A 65 0.90 -12.33 -7.78
C GLN A 65 -0.50 -12.28 -8.39
N SER A 66 -1.02 -13.43 -8.82
CA SER A 66 -2.43 -13.58 -9.13
C SER A 66 -3.21 -13.10 -7.91
N GLN A 67 -3.92 -11.98 -8.05
CA GLN A 67 -4.83 -11.49 -7.03
C GLN A 67 -5.98 -12.50 -6.95
N HIS A 68 -5.77 -13.60 -6.20
CA HIS A 68 -6.87 -14.42 -5.74
C HIS A 68 -7.55 -13.57 -4.67
N GLU A 69 -8.55 -12.80 -5.08
CA GLU A 69 -9.58 -12.34 -4.17
C GLU A 69 -10.04 -13.58 -3.41
N THR A 70 -9.60 -13.71 -2.17
CA THR A 70 -10.10 -14.74 -1.27
C THR A 70 -11.54 -14.32 -1.01
N GLN A 71 -12.46 -14.82 -1.84
CA GLN A 71 -13.88 -14.76 -1.59
C GLN A 71 -14.10 -15.48 -0.27
N LEU A 72 -14.18 -14.71 0.82
CA LEU A 72 -14.63 -15.24 2.09
C LEU A 72 -16.06 -15.76 1.83
N PRO A 73 -16.37 -17.01 2.17
CA PRO A 73 -17.72 -17.52 1.97
C PRO A 73 -18.71 -16.65 2.74
N PRO A 74 -19.93 -16.41 2.22
CA PRO A 74 -20.94 -15.63 2.93
C PRO A 74 -21.22 -16.31 4.28
N ILE A 75 -21.18 -15.51 5.34
CA ILE A 75 -21.55 -15.94 6.69
C ILE A 75 -23.05 -16.26 6.63
N SER A 76 -23.41 -17.54 6.51
CA SER A 76 -24.79 -17.99 6.69
C SER A 76 -25.24 -17.62 8.09
N GLU A 77 -26.26 -16.77 8.17
CA GLU A 77 -26.90 -16.34 9.42
C GLU A 77 -27.37 -17.57 10.21
N LEU A 78 -26.84 -17.73 11.43
CA LEU A 78 -27.29 -18.74 12.38
C LEU A 78 -28.66 -18.28 12.96
N PRO A 79 -29.72 -19.11 12.94
CA PRO A 79 -31.02 -18.69 13.47
C PRO A 79 -30.90 -18.49 14.98
N THR A 80 -31.10 -17.25 15.42
CA THR A 80 -31.12 -16.89 16.84
C THR A 80 -32.47 -17.32 17.43
N HIS A 81 -32.55 -18.55 17.94
CA HIS A 81 -33.71 -18.99 18.72
C HIS A 81 -33.45 -18.70 20.21
N VAL A 82 -34.01 -17.60 20.72
CA VAL A 82 -33.99 -17.27 22.15
C VAL A 82 -35.09 -18.08 22.85
N PRO A 83 -34.81 -18.83 23.93
CA PRO A 83 -35.87 -19.46 24.71
C PRO A 83 -36.50 -18.41 25.63
N VAL A 84 -37.81 -18.20 25.50
CA VAL A 84 -38.62 -17.43 26.45
C VAL A 84 -38.75 -18.23 27.75
N LEU A 85 -38.22 -17.70 28.85
CA LEU A 85 -38.54 -18.13 30.21
C LEU A 85 -39.91 -17.57 30.59
N GLN A 86 -40.96 -18.39 30.50
CA GLN A 86 -42.23 -18.13 31.17
C GLN A 86 -42.21 -18.80 32.55
N GLY A 87 -42.19 -17.97 33.58
CA GLY A 87 -42.34 -18.42 34.97
C GLY A 87 -42.72 -17.27 35.89
N MET A 88 -43.88 -17.43 36.54
CA MET A 88 -44.40 -16.73 37.73
C MET A 88 -45.22 -15.44 37.52
N VAL A 89 -46.55 -15.60 37.60
CA VAL A 89 -47.56 -14.87 38.41
C VAL A 89 -48.91 -15.58 38.16
N ALA A 90 -49.82 -15.87 39.08
CA ALA A 90 -49.93 -15.83 40.54
C ALA A 90 -50.93 -16.94 40.93
#